data_AF-A0A932VFS4-F1
#
_entry.id   AF-A0A932VFS4-F1
#
_cell.length_a   1.000
_cell.length_b   1.000
_cell.length_c   1.000
_cell.angle_alpha   90.00
_cell.angle_beta   90.00
_cell.angle_gamma   90.00
#
_symmetry.space_group_name_H-M   'P 1'
#
loop_
_entity.id
_entity.type
_entity.pdbx_description
1 polymer ?
#
loop_
_entity_poly.entity_id
_entity_poly.type
_entity_poly.pdbx_seq_one_letter_code
_entity_poly.pdbx_strand_id
1 'polypeptide(L)'
;GYCNGVALASMRYAEPFREVDVVNPDGHRIRFHPNDIKGLLSLAHSHPSILHWQVGWRCEEYDTSSLACNDINPASLVIVLANRIGLAHESLVVDQNPLAPVINNAVRSAEITVLQPPYTVSDVPDVAEQLEVRIDLEVASTLLSTDAANVRDAGNGVFKHVEDGNVRLSYQATLALDANAKIIGGRWTGRKLSGPDFVWGARGDSASDIAVHDHLDARPQIRYSVLEALHAKSVSIEPGIPQLDITQVIPNNQTEMFSYYTGDAKIRVHGGRYIRILGRLSGEFLHSAKHMNCTVGADDQERPEDMQVLNFEFTRLNRHGKFLDYDLVTEVKREGANRLKCNFYGPGPDQKLARLAYAHATVIYP
;
A
#
# COMPACT_ATOMS: atom_id res chain seq x y z
N GLY A 1 6.02 -13.06 0.17
CA GLY A 1 5.56 -12.51 -1.12
C GLY A 1 4.73 -11.27 -0.89
N TYR A 2 4.12 -10.70 -1.94
CA TYR A 2 3.36 -9.45 -1.89
C TYR A 2 1.85 -9.66 -1.98
N CYS A 3 1.31 -10.71 -1.35
CA CYS A 3 -0.13 -11.03 -1.41
C CYS A 3 -1.01 -9.87 -0.90
N ASN A 4 -0.52 -9.12 0.09
CA ASN A 4 -1.17 -7.90 0.57
C ASN A 4 -1.28 -6.83 -0.53
N GLY A 5 -0.20 -6.60 -1.28
CA GLY A 5 -0.18 -5.63 -2.36
C GLY A 5 -1.00 -6.07 -3.57
N VAL A 6 -0.99 -7.37 -3.89
CA VAL A 6 -1.87 -7.96 -4.89
C VAL A 6 -3.35 -7.71 -4.53
N ALA A 7 -3.76 -8.04 -3.31
CA ALA A 7 -5.13 -7.89 -2.85
C ALA A 7 -5.57 -6.41 -2.83
N LEU A 8 -4.69 -5.50 -2.40
CA LEU A 8 -5.00 -4.07 -2.45
C LEU A 8 -5.11 -3.52 -3.87
N ALA A 9 -4.20 -3.93 -4.76
CA ALA A 9 -4.25 -3.52 -6.16
C ALA A 9 -5.52 -4.02 -6.86
N SER A 10 -5.94 -5.26 -6.63
CA SER A 10 -7.14 -5.81 -7.27
C SER A 10 -8.44 -5.12 -6.84
N MET A 11 -8.48 -4.52 -5.65
CA MET A 11 -9.63 -3.74 -5.18
C MET A 11 -9.69 -2.33 -5.78
N ARG A 12 -8.61 -1.85 -6.40
CA ARG A 12 -8.44 -0.44 -6.78
C ARG A 12 -8.33 -0.21 -8.27
N TYR A 13 -7.69 -1.14 -8.95
CA TYR A 13 -7.43 -1.01 -10.37
C TYR A 13 -8.35 -1.93 -11.14
N ALA A 14 -8.89 -1.40 -12.23
CA ALA A 14 -9.37 -2.25 -13.30
C ALA A 14 -8.23 -3.18 -13.74
N GLU A 15 -8.55 -4.44 -13.97
CA GLU A 15 -7.57 -5.46 -14.30
C GLU A 15 -6.83 -5.09 -15.60
N PRO A 16 -5.48 -4.99 -15.60
CA PRO A 16 -4.70 -4.91 -16.84
C PRO A 16 -4.98 -6.14 -17.71
N PHE A 17 -5.32 -5.93 -18.99
CA PHE A 17 -5.67 -7.03 -19.90
C PHE A 17 -4.97 -6.95 -21.27
N ARG A 18 -4.15 -5.91 -21.52
CA ARG A 18 -3.47 -5.70 -22.80
C ARG A 18 -2.00 -5.35 -22.62
N GLU A 19 -1.20 -5.73 -23.61
CA GLU A 19 0.17 -5.23 -23.74
C GLU A 19 0.23 -3.71 -23.95
N VAL A 20 1.30 -3.10 -23.47
CA VAL A 20 1.62 -1.69 -23.71
C VAL A 20 3.05 -1.57 -24.21
N ASP A 21 3.25 -0.83 -25.29
CA ASP A 21 4.58 -0.46 -25.78
C ASP A 21 5.02 0.85 -25.14
N VAL A 22 6.06 0.80 -24.32
CA VAL A 22 6.69 1.98 -23.74
C VAL A 22 7.89 2.39 -24.61
N VAL A 23 7.92 3.65 -25.01
CA VAL A 23 8.99 4.23 -25.83
C VAL A 23 9.81 5.20 -24.99
N ASN A 24 11.12 5.00 -24.95
CA ASN A 24 12.05 5.89 -24.25
C ASN A 24 12.45 7.08 -25.15
N PRO A 25 13.15 8.10 -24.62
CA PRO A 25 13.57 9.28 -25.39
C PRO A 25 14.48 8.96 -26.59
N ASP A 26 15.24 7.87 -26.53
CA ASP A 26 16.11 7.40 -27.62
C ASP A 26 15.34 6.62 -28.71
N GLY A 27 14.02 6.43 -28.55
CA GLY A 27 13.18 5.66 -29.45
C GLY A 27 13.22 4.15 -29.21
N HIS A 28 13.91 3.67 -28.18
CA HIS A 28 13.88 2.26 -27.78
C HIS A 28 12.50 1.89 -27.25
N ARG A 29 12.00 0.73 -27.68
CA ARG A 29 10.69 0.20 -27.32
C ARG A 29 10.84 -0.98 -26.36
N ILE A 30 10.12 -0.92 -25.24
CA ILE A 30 9.97 -2.02 -24.29
C ILE A 30 8.48 -2.38 -24.22
N ARG A 31 8.17 -3.67 -24.31
CA ARG A 31 6.80 -4.17 -24.21
C ARG A 31 6.52 -4.66 -22.80
N PHE A 32 5.44 -4.17 -22.21
CA PHE A 32 4.91 -4.63 -20.93
C PHE A 32 3.68 -5.49 -21.17
N HIS A 33 3.70 -6.71 -20.64
CA HIS A 33 2.53 -7.58 -20.61
C HIS A 33 1.62 -7.24 -19.43
N PRO A 34 0.34 -7.66 -19.44
CA PRO A 34 -0.58 -7.43 -18.34
C PRO A 34 -0.05 -7.89 -16.97
N ASN A 35 0.63 -9.03 -16.93
CA ASN A 35 1.21 -9.57 -15.69
C ASN A 35 2.39 -8.73 -15.17
N ASP A 36 3.16 -8.08 -16.05
CA ASP A 36 4.23 -7.16 -15.63
C ASP A 36 3.60 -5.97 -14.90
N ILE A 37 2.53 -5.42 -15.46
CA ILE A 37 1.80 -4.27 -14.92
C ILE A 37 1.13 -4.63 -13.59
N LYS A 38 0.48 -5.81 -13.51
CA LYS A 38 -0.07 -6.35 -12.26
C LYS A 38 1.03 -6.53 -11.19
N GLY A 39 2.21 -7.00 -11.58
CA GLY A 39 3.37 -7.14 -10.70
C GLY A 39 3.82 -5.80 -10.13
N LEU A 40 3.91 -4.77 -10.98
CA LEU A 40 4.27 -3.41 -10.56
C LEU A 40 3.21 -2.78 -9.64
N LEU A 41 1.92 -2.94 -9.95
CA LEU A 41 0.82 -2.52 -9.07
C LEU A 41 0.88 -3.24 -7.73
N SER A 42 1.15 -4.54 -7.73
CA SER A 42 1.29 -5.33 -6.50
C SER A 42 2.43 -4.81 -5.64
N LEU A 43 3.57 -4.46 -6.25
CA LEU A 43 4.70 -3.85 -5.53
C LEU A 43 4.32 -2.50 -4.94
N ALA A 44 3.67 -1.63 -5.72
CA ALA A 44 3.23 -0.30 -5.29
C ALA A 44 2.32 -0.35 -4.06
N HIS A 45 1.41 -1.32 -4.03
CA HIS A 45 0.43 -1.50 -2.96
C HIS A 45 0.92 -2.41 -1.84
N SER A 46 2.16 -2.89 -1.88
CA SER A 46 2.73 -3.70 -0.81
C SER A 46 3.38 -2.89 0.32
N HIS A 47 3.43 -1.57 0.18
CA HIS A 47 4.20 -0.69 1.04
C HIS A 47 3.65 -0.65 2.49
N PRO A 48 4.51 -0.70 3.53
CA PRO A 48 4.07 -0.77 4.94
C PRO A 48 3.39 0.49 5.47
N SER A 49 3.51 1.63 4.78
CA SER A 49 2.87 2.89 5.19
C SER A 49 1.37 2.95 4.91
N ILE A 50 0.79 1.94 4.24
CA ILE A 50 -0.63 1.93 3.91
C ILE A 50 -1.44 1.86 5.20
N LEU A 51 -2.13 2.96 5.48
CA LEU A 51 -3.05 3.04 6.60
C LEU A 51 -4.20 2.05 6.36
N HIS A 52 -4.45 1.19 7.34
CA HIS A 52 -5.52 0.21 7.26
C HIS A 52 -6.30 0.14 8.58
N TRP A 53 -7.54 -0.35 8.48
CA TRP A 53 -8.28 -0.88 9.61
C TRP A 53 -8.20 -2.41 9.56
N GLN A 54 -8.27 -3.06 10.71
CA GLN A 54 -8.23 -4.52 10.82
C GLN A 54 -9.20 -5.00 11.89
N VAL A 55 -9.79 -6.16 11.66
CA VAL A 55 -10.62 -6.92 12.61
C VAL A 55 -10.04 -8.32 12.71
N GLY A 56 -9.77 -8.76 13.94
CA GLY A 56 -8.91 -9.90 14.22
C GLY A 56 -7.42 -9.50 14.16
N TRP A 57 -6.58 -10.41 14.62
CA TRP A 57 -5.13 -10.30 14.68
C TRP A 57 -4.54 -11.62 14.25
N ARG A 58 -3.28 -11.56 13.84
CA ARG A 58 -2.56 -12.74 13.41
C ARG A 58 -2.39 -13.72 14.57
N CYS A 59 -2.76 -14.97 14.34
CA CYS A 59 -2.30 -16.08 15.19
C CYS A 59 -0.80 -16.31 14.96
N GLU A 60 0.04 -15.87 15.90
CA GLU A 60 1.50 -16.10 15.86
C GLU A 60 1.92 -17.42 16.52
N GLU A 61 1.00 -18.06 17.25
CA GLU A 61 1.27 -19.27 18.02
C GLU A 61 0.98 -20.52 17.19
N TYR A 62 1.90 -21.50 17.24
CA TYR A 62 1.62 -22.84 16.69
C TYR A 62 0.56 -23.59 17.51
N ASP A 63 0.38 -23.20 18.78
CA ASP A 63 -0.65 -23.78 19.64
C ASP A 63 -2.02 -23.21 19.27
N THR A 64 -2.68 -23.91 18.35
CA THR A 64 -4.06 -23.65 17.92
C THR A 64 -5.09 -23.70 19.06
N SER A 65 -4.68 -24.16 20.26
CA SER A 65 -5.54 -24.18 21.43
C SER A 65 -5.59 -22.84 22.17
N SER A 66 -4.65 -21.94 21.91
CA SER A 66 -4.54 -20.62 22.52
C SER A 66 -5.74 -19.74 22.18
N LEU A 67 -6.20 -18.97 23.17
CA LEU A 67 -7.22 -17.94 22.96
C LEU A 67 -6.75 -16.86 21.99
N ALA A 68 -5.43 -16.67 21.86
CA ALA A 68 -4.83 -15.71 20.93
C ALA A 68 -5.13 -16.03 19.45
N CYS A 69 -5.52 -17.27 19.14
CA CYS A 69 -5.80 -17.73 17.78
C CYS A 69 -7.30 -17.86 17.46
N ASN A 70 -8.18 -17.39 18.35
CA ASN A 70 -9.63 -17.29 18.12
C ASN A 70 -10.06 -15.83 17.90
N ASP A 71 -9.23 -15.06 17.20
CA ASP A 71 -9.29 -13.60 17.37
C ASP A 71 -10.40 -12.91 16.57
N ILE A 72 -10.80 -13.44 15.40
CA ILE A 72 -11.96 -12.92 14.70
C ILE A 72 -13.27 -13.56 15.20
N ASN A 73 -14.08 -12.76 15.87
CA ASN A 73 -15.44 -13.14 16.23
C ASN A 73 -16.33 -13.22 14.95
N PRO A 74 -17.09 -14.29 14.72
CA PRO A 74 -17.93 -14.41 13.52
C PRO A 74 -19.02 -13.33 13.42
N ALA A 75 -19.52 -12.80 14.54
CA ALA A 75 -20.41 -11.65 14.51
C ALA A 75 -19.73 -10.44 13.90
N SER A 76 -18.48 -10.17 14.29
CA SER A 76 -17.69 -9.07 13.73
C SER A 76 -17.47 -9.28 12.23
N LEU A 77 -17.18 -10.51 11.77
CA LEU A 77 -17.05 -10.78 10.34
C LEU A 77 -18.36 -10.51 9.60
N VAL A 78 -19.48 -11.04 10.07
CA VAL A 78 -20.81 -10.82 9.47
C VAL A 78 -21.14 -9.33 9.37
N ILE A 79 -20.93 -8.58 10.45
CA ILE A 79 -21.18 -7.14 10.51
C ILE A 79 -20.29 -6.41 9.50
N VAL A 80 -18.99 -6.73 9.45
CA VAL A 80 -18.04 -6.11 8.51
C VAL A 80 -18.43 -6.42 7.07
N LEU A 81 -18.73 -7.67 6.73
CA LEU A 81 -19.12 -8.05 5.37
C LEU A 81 -20.42 -7.34 4.94
N ALA A 82 -21.44 -7.34 5.79
CA ALA A 82 -22.71 -6.69 5.51
C ALA A 82 -22.55 -5.17 5.30
N ASN A 83 -21.76 -4.51 6.14
CA ASN A 83 -21.56 -3.06 6.03
C ASN A 83 -20.62 -2.68 4.88
N ARG A 84 -19.52 -3.39 4.69
CA ARG A 84 -18.51 -3.04 3.68
C ARG A 84 -18.94 -3.47 2.29
N ILE A 85 -19.24 -4.75 2.10
CA ILE A 85 -19.60 -5.29 0.78
C ILE A 85 -21.06 -4.96 0.46
N GLY A 86 -21.97 -5.16 1.42
CA GLY A 86 -23.41 -4.99 1.22
C GLY A 86 -23.85 -3.53 1.12
N LEU A 87 -23.52 -2.70 2.12
CA LEU A 87 -24.00 -1.31 2.19
C LEU A 87 -23.07 -0.29 1.55
N ALA A 88 -21.75 -0.41 1.76
CA ALA A 88 -20.78 0.54 1.22
C ALA A 88 -20.29 0.19 -0.19
N HIS A 89 -20.57 -1.04 -0.67
CA HIS A 89 -20.03 -1.56 -1.94
C HIS A 89 -18.50 -1.48 -2.03
N GLU A 90 -17.82 -1.65 -0.90
CA GLU A 90 -16.38 -1.60 -0.77
C GLU A 90 -15.83 -2.98 -0.38
N SER A 91 -14.88 -3.46 -1.19
CA SER A 91 -14.16 -4.70 -0.93
C SER A 91 -13.27 -4.59 0.33
N LEU A 92 -12.82 -5.74 0.81
CA LEU A 92 -11.83 -5.89 1.88
C LEU A 92 -10.88 -7.04 1.58
N VAL A 93 -9.81 -7.13 2.36
CA VAL A 93 -8.85 -8.23 2.31
C VAL A 93 -9.17 -9.23 3.43
N VAL A 94 -9.13 -10.51 3.11
CA VAL A 94 -9.24 -11.61 4.08
C VAL A 94 -7.97 -12.44 4.06
N ASP A 95 -7.46 -12.79 5.25
CA ASP A 95 -6.52 -13.88 5.39
C ASP A 95 -7.28 -15.19 5.50
N GLN A 96 -7.15 -16.03 4.48
CA GLN A 96 -7.95 -17.25 4.33
C GLN A 96 -7.71 -18.24 5.47
N ASN A 97 -6.50 -18.28 6.02
CA ASN A 97 -6.07 -19.33 6.93
C ASN A 97 -5.42 -18.72 8.18
N PRO A 98 -5.89 -19.06 9.39
CA PRO A 98 -5.23 -18.67 10.64
C PRO A 98 -3.89 -19.37 10.90
N LEU A 99 -3.48 -20.30 10.04
CA LEU A 99 -2.16 -20.92 10.08
C LEU A 99 -1.23 -20.33 9.01
N ALA A 100 0.07 -20.39 9.29
CA ALA A 100 1.09 -19.98 8.32
C ALA A 100 1.05 -20.84 7.03
N PRO A 101 1.28 -20.24 5.85
CA PRO A 101 1.60 -18.83 5.60
C PRO A 101 0.36 -17.91 5.52
N VAL A 102 0.57 -16.61 5.75
CA VAL A 102 -0.44 -15.55 5.53
C VAL A 102 -0.80 -15.45 4.05
N ILE A 103 -2.09 -15.56 3.71
CA ILE A 103 -2.60 -15.51 2.33
C ILE A 103 -3.73 -14.49 2.26
N ASN A 104 -3.35 -13.26 1.94
CA ASN A 104 -4.27 -12.15 1.70
C ASN A 104 -4.95 -12.29 0.33
N ASN A 105 -6.28 -12.32 0.30
CA ASN A 105 -7.07 -12.23 -0.92
C ASN A 105 -8.10 -11.10 -0.82
N ALA A 106 -8.39 -10.45 -1.94
CA ALA A 106 -9.46 -9.47 -2.03
C ALA A 106 -10.82 -10.19 -2.12
N VAL A 107 -11.79 -9.77 -1.30
CA VAL A 107 -13.14 -10.34 -1.30
C VAL A 107 -13.99 -9.67 -2.36
N ARG A 108 -14.33 -10.42 -3.40
CA ARG A 108 -15.19 -9.97 -4.50
C ARG A 108 -16.66 -9.92 -4.09
N SER A 109 -17.13 -10.93 -3.38
CA SER A 109 -18.51 -11.02 -2.91
C SER A 109 -18.60 -11.84 -1.63
N ALA A 110 -19.67 -11.59 -0.89
CA ALA A 110 -20.03 -12.34 0.30
C ALA A 110 -21.52 -12.68 0.29
N GLU A 111 -21.84 -13.92 0.59
CA GLU A 111 -23.20 -14.40 0.80
C GLU A 111 -23.33 -14.93 2.23
N ILE A 112 -24.36 -14.48 2.94
CA ILE A 112 -24.65 -14.91 4.30
C ILE A 112 -26.00 -15.61 4.28
N THR A 113 -25.98 -16.94 4.38
CA THR A 113 -27.18 -17.77 4.36
C THR A 113 -27.60 -18.10 5.78
N VAL A 114 -28.83 -17.78 6.14
CA VAL A 114 -29.46 -18.29 7.37
C VAL A 114 -29.83 -19.76 7.16
N LEU A 115 -29.26 -20.64 7.98
CA LEU A 115 -29.42 -22.09 7.82
C LEU A 115 -30.70 -22.62 8.46
N GLN A 116 -31.19 -21.94 9.51
CA GLN A 116 -32.43 -22.27 10.20
C GLN A 116 -33.01 -21.03 10.88
N PRO A 117 -34.33 -21.02 11.21
CA PRO A 117 -34.92 -19.95 11.99
C PRO A 117 -34.19 -19.73 13.33
N PRO A 118 -34.13 -18.49 13.86
CA PRO A 118 -33.60 -18.23 15.18
C PRO A 118 -34.26 -19.11 16.25
N TYR A 119 -33.49 -19.54 17.24
CA TYR A 119 -33.97 -20.37 18.35
C TYR A 119 -33.50 -19.84 19.70
N THR A 120 -34.36 -19.94 20.71
CA THR A 120 -34.10 -19.44 22.06
C THR A 120 -33.06 -20.28 22.79
N VAL A 121 -32.19 -19.65 23.57
CA VAL A 121 -31.25 -20.31 24.49
C VAL A 121 -31.41 -19.74 25.89
N SER A 122 -31.53 -20.59 26.90
CA SER A 122 -31.77 -20.18 28.30
C SER A 122 -30.48 -19.93 29.10
N ASP A 123 -29.35 -20.45 28.62
CA ASP A 123 -28.17 -20.67 29.48
C ASP A 123 -27.05 -19.66 29.25
N VAL A 124 -27.26 -18.66 28.40
CA VAL A 124 -26.28 -17.62 28.10
C VAL A 124 -26.86 -16.25 28.46
N PRO A 125 -26.31 -15.55 29.46
CA PRO A 125 -26.75 -14.20 29.82
C PRO A 125 -26.76 -13.28 28.59
N ASP A 126 -27.77 -12.41 28.53
CA ASP A 126 -27.96 -11.39 27.48
C ASP A 126 -28.24 -11.91 26.06
N VAL A 127 -28.23 -13.23 25.84
CA VAL A 127 -28.59 -13.85 24.56
C VAL A 127 -30.05 -14.28 24.60
N ALA A 128 -30.90 -13.65 23.77
CA ALA A 128 -32.29 -14.04 23.62
C ALA A 128 -32.44 -15.21 22.64
N GLU A 129 -31.73 -15.14 21.51
CA GLU A 129 -31.81 -16.11 20.43
C GLU A 129 -30.44 -16.41 19.83
N GLN A 130 -30.31 -17.58 19.21
CA GLN A 130 -29.17 -17.96 18.39
C GLN A 130 -29.61 -18.17 16.94
N LEU A 131 -28.70 -17.87 16.02
CA LEU A 131 -28.91 -17.98 14.58
C LEU A 131 -27.74 -18.73 13.94
N GLU A 132 -28.01 -19.82 13.23
CA GLU A 132 -26.98 -20.51 12.46
C GLU A 132 -26.86 -19.93 11.05
N VAL A 133 -25.63 -19.60 10.66
CA VAL A 133 -25.33 -19.00 9.37
C VAL A 133 -24.20 -19.73 8.67
N ARG A 134 -24.26 -19.76 7.33
CA ARG A 134 -23.13 -20.03 6.46
C ARG A 134 -22.69 -18.72 5.80
N ILE A 135 -21.38 -18.51 5.75
CA ILE A 135 -20.74 -17.33 5.18
C ILE A 135 -19.87 -17.82 4.02
N ASP A 136 -20.31 -17.54 2.80
CA ASP A 136 -19.60 -17.89 1.58
C ASP A 136 -18.94 -16.63 1.01
N LEU A 137 -17.62 -16.66 0.82
CA LEU A 137 -16.84 -15.60 0.18
C LEU A 137 -16.35 -16.07 -1.18
N GLU A 138 -16.48 -15.23 -2.19
CA GLU A 138 -15.70 -15.36 -3.41
C GLU A 138 -14.53 -14.39 -3.32
N VAL A 139 -13.30 -14.91 -3.42
CA VAL A 139 -12.09 -14.11 -3.34
C VAL A 139 -11.31 -14.19 -4.65
N ALA A 140 -10.72 -13.08 -5.05
CA ALA A 140 -9.95 -12.99 -6.28
C ALA A 140 -8.58 -13.64 -6.12
N SER A 141 -8.24 -14.59 -7.00
CA SER A 141 -6.87 -15.07 -7.21
C SER A 141 -6.37 -14.55 -8.55
N THR A 142 -5.33 -13.73 -8.52
CA THR A 142 -4.77 -13.07 -9.72
C THR A 142 -3.58 -13.82 -10.31
N LEU A 143 -3.37 -15.09 -9.92
CA LEU A 143 -2.33 -15.95 -10.51
C LEU A 143 -2.76 -16.41 -11.90
N LEU A 144 -2.37 -15.66 -12.93
CA LEU A 144 -2.53 -16.06 -14.32
C LEU A 144 -1.24 -16.67 -14.85
N SER A 145 -1.36 -17.71 -15.69
CA SER A 145 -0.26 -18.06 -16.59
C SER A 145 -0.08 -16.94 -17.61
N THR A 146 1.16 -16.74 -18.06
CA THR A 146 1.48 -15.76 -19.13
C THR A 146 0.67 -16.01 -20.41
N ASP A 147 0.32 -17.27 -20.68
CA ASP A 147 -0.46 -17.65 -21.86
C ASP A 147 -1.96 -17.32 -21.72
N ALA A 148 -2.45 -17.19 -20.48
CA ALA A 148 -3.83 -16.78 -20.20
C ALA A 148 -3.98 -15.26 -20.24
N ALA A 149 -2.93 -14.52 -19.83
CA ALA A 149 -2.85 -13.07 -20.03
C ALA A 149 -2.60 -12.77 -21.52
N ASN A 150 -3.22 -11.73 -22.09
CA ASN A 150 -2.97 -11.25 -23.45
C ASN A 150 -3.57 -12.08 -24.61
N VAL A 151 -4.73 -12.73 -24.41
CA VAL A 151 -5.45 -13.41 -25.50
C VAL A 151 -6.27 -12.41 -26.30
N ARG A 152 -5.96 -12.24 -27.59
CA ARG A 152 -6.86 -11.56 -28.55
C ARG A 152 -8.03 -12.47 -28.89
N ASP A 153 -9.23 -11.91 -28.84
CA ASP A 153 -10.41 -12.53 -29.44
C ASP A 153 -10.21 -12.55 -30.97
N ALA A 154 -10.20 -13.76 -31.53
CA ALA A 154 -9.94 -14.03 -32.93
C ALA A 154 -10.98 -13.39 -33.87
N GLY A 155 -12.16 -13.01 -33.36
CA GLY A 155 -13.25 -12.46 -34.17
C GLY A 155 -13.21 -10.96 -34.39
N ASN A 156 -12.62 -10.18 -33.47
CA ASN A 156 -12.69 -8.71 -33.50
C ASN A 156 -11.37 -8.01 -33.15
N GLY A 157 -10.32 -8.76 -32.77
CA GLY A 157 -9.02 -8.21 -32.36
C GLY A 157 -9.05 -7.47 -31.02
N VAL A 158 -10.15 -7.57 -30.27
CA VAL A 158 -10.29 -7.06 -28.89
C VAL A 158 -9.58 -8.03 -27.96
N PHE A 159 -8.93 -7.52 -26.91
CA PHE A 159 -8.26 -8.36 -25.93
C PHE A 159 -9.29 -8.86 -24.92
N LYS A 160 -9.26 -10.15 -24.61
CA LYS A 160 -10.17 -10.76 -23.65
C LYS A 160 -9.71 -10.42 -22.23
N HIS A 161 -10.63 -9.92 -21.40
CA HIS A 161 -10.42 -9.92 -19.95
C HIS A 161 -10.22 -11.35 -19.49
N VAL A 162 -9.17 -11.59 -18.72
CA VAL A 162 -8.92 -12.92 -18.19
C VAL A 162 -9.78 -13.04 -16.96
N GLU A 163 -10.76 -13.94 -16.99
CA GLU A 163 -11.60 -14.14 -15.80
C GLU A 163 -10.72 -14.58 -14.63
N ASP A 164 -10.82 -13.85 -13.53
CA ASP A 164 -10.11 -14.17 -12.29
C ASP A 164 -10.38 -15.61 -11.87
N GLY A 165 -9.33 -16.29 -11.39
CA GLY A 165 -9.50 -17.53 -10.64
C GLY A 165 -10.22 -17.20 -9.34
N ASN A 166 -11.53 -17.42 -9.27
CA ASN A 166 -12.26 -17.20 -8.02
C ASN A 166 -12.02 -18.40 -7.09
N VAL A 167 -11.53 -18.13 -5.88
CA VAL A 167 -11.47 -19.11 -4.81
C VAL A 167 -12.69 -18.90 -3.91
N ARG A 168 -13.39 -19.98 -3.60
CA ARG A 168 -14.52 -19.95 -2.66
C ARG A 168 -14.06 -20.33 -1.27
N LEU A 169 -14.36 -19.47 -0.30
CA LEU A 169 -14.17 -19.72 1.13
C LEU A 169 -15.55 -19.89 1.76
N SER A 170 -15.76 -20.93 2.56
CA SER A 170 -17.03 -21.18 3.24
C SER A 170 -16.78 -21.38 4.72
N TYR A 171 -17.47 -20.59 5.53
CA TYR A 171 -17.45 -20.67 6.99
C TYR A 171 -18.85 -20.92 7.51
N GLN A 172 -18.96 -21.52 8.70
CA GLN A 172 -20.23 -21.66 9.39
C GLN A 172 -20.09 -21.16 10.83
N ALA A 173 -21.12 -20.51 11.34
CA ALA A 173 -21.12 -19.91 12.66
C ALA A 173 -22.52 -19.91 13.29
N THR A 174 -22.54 -19.88 14.62
CA THR A 174 -23.73 -19.52 15.39
C THR A 174 -23.58 -18.08 15.87
N LEU A 175 -24.50 -17.20 15.50
CA LEU A 175 -24.59 -15.83 15.98
C LEU A 175 -25.48 -15.78 17.22
N ALA A 176 -25.13 -14.91 18.16
CA ALA A 176 -25.91 -14.58 19.34
C ALA A 176 -26.65 -13.26 19.13
N LEU A 177 -27.95 -13.28 19.35
CA LEU A 177 -28.85 -12.14 19.20
C LEU A 177 -29.39 -11.71 20.57
N ASP A 178 -29.48 -10.41 20.81
CA ASP A 178 -30.19 -9.87 21.97
C ASP A 178 -31.72 -9.88 21.76
N ALA A 179 -32.48 -9.43 22.77
CA ALA A 179 -33.95 -9.37 22.72
C ALA A 179 -34.51 -8.42 21.65
N ASN A 180 -33.68 -7.58 21.04
CA ASN A 180 -34.04 -6.69 19.94
C ASN A 180 -33.52 -7.21 18.59
N ALA A 181 -33.12 -8.48 18.51
CA ALA A 181 -32.53 -9.11 17.34
C ALA A 181 -31.22 -8.47 16.86
N LYS A 182 -30.49 -7.78 17.75
CA LYS A 182 -29.17 -7.24 17.45
C LYS A 182 -28.11 -8.32 17.64
N ILE A 183 -27.19 -8.44 16.70
CA ILE A 183 -26.02 -9.31 16.83
C ILE A 183 -25.11 -8.76 17.96
N ILE A 184 -24.89 -9.58 18.99
CA ILE A 184 -24.06 -9.25 20.16
C ILE A 184 -22.83 -10.15 20.31
N GLY A 185 -22.72 -11.21 19.49
CA GLY A 185 -21.57 -12.10 19.47
C GLY A 185 -21.81 -13.32 18.60
N GLY A 186 -20.90 -14.29 18.65
CA GLY A 186 -21.05 -15.54 17.95
C GLY A 186 -19.87 -16.48 18.18
N ARG A 187 -20.01 -17.70 17.67
CA ARG A 187 -19.01 -18.77 17.71
C ARG A 187 -18.90 -19.45 16.35
N TRP A 188 -17.68 -19.73 15.91
CA TRP A 188 -17.47 -20.58 14.73
C TRP A 188 -17.99 -21.98 15.01
N THR A 189 -18.66 -22.60 14.05
CA THR A 189 -19.05 -24.01 14.14
C THR A 189 -17.94 -24.87 13.55
N GLY A 190 -17.53 -25.93 14.24
CA GLY A 190 -16.47 -26.82 13.80
C GLY A 190 -15.30 -26.88 14.77
N ARG A 191 -14.11 -27.16 14.24
CA ARG A 191 -12.87 -27.21 15.04
C ARG A 191 -12.39 -25.80 15.38
N LYS A 192 -11.45 -25.66 16.32
CA LYS A 192 -10.69 -24.41 16.45
C LYS A 192 -10.10 -24.05 15.08
N LEU A 193 -10.02 -22.75 14.76
CA LEU A 193 -9.57 -22.25 13.46
C LEU A 193 -10.55 -22.47 12.28
N SER A 194 -11.86 -22.56 12.53
CA SER A 194 -12.88 -22.70 11.47
C SER A 194 -13.28 -21.37 10.80
N GLY A 195 -12.61 -20.27 11.12
CA GLY A 195 -12.81 -18.95 10.52
C GLY A 195 -11.53 -18.43 9.84
N PRO A 196 -11.58 -17.26 9.18
CA PRO A 196 -10.37 -16.57 8.73
C PRO A 196 -9.51 -16.12 9.92
N ASP A 197 -8.26 -15.71 9.68
CA ASP A 197 -7.41 -15.16 10.76
C ASP A 197 -7.85 -13.73 11.10
N PHE A 198 -7.85 -12.88 10.07
CA PHE A 198 -8.23 -11.49 10.16
C PHE A 198 -8.78 -10.98 8.83
N VAL A 199 -9.49 -9.85 8.90
CA VAL A 199 -9.90 -9.06 7.75
C VAL A 199 -9.42 -7.63 7.91
N TRP A 200 -9.08 -6.98 6.80
CA TRP A 200 -8.61 -5.61 6.82
C TRP A 200 -8.96 -4.87 5.55
N GLY A 201 -8.86 -3.55 5.58
CA GLY A 201 -9.03 -2.71 4.41
C GLY A 201 -8.24 -1.42 4.54
N ALA A 202 -7.88 -0.82 3.40
CA ALA A 202 -7.20 0.47 3.40
C ALA A 202 -8.12 1.56 3.99
N ARG A 203 -7.53 2.51 4.72
CA ARG A 203 -8.20 3.72 5.21
C ARG A 203 -7.98 4.87 4.26
N GLY A 204 -9.05 5.62 4.01
CA GLY A 204 -9.00 6.80 3.14
C GLY A 204 -8.61 6.48 1.70
N ASP A 205 -8.27 7.51 0.95
CA ASP A 205 -7.70 7.35 -0.38
C ASP A 205 -6.22 7.01 -0.26
N SER A 206 -5.87 5.80 0.16
CA SER A 206 -4.44 5.46 0.32
C SER A 206 -3.67 5.47 -1.02
N ALA A 207 -4.31 5.79 -2.15
CA ALA A 207 -3.60 6.18 -3.38
C ALA A 207 -2.86 7.50 -3.16
N SER A 208 -3.38 8.43 -2.34
CA SER A 208 -2.63 9.60 -1.89
C SER A 208 -1.42 9.21 -1.06
N ASP A 209 -1.54 8.21 -0.18
CA ASP A 209 -0.41 7.76 0.65
C ASP A 209 0.71 7.11 -0.19
N ILE A 210 0.36 6.43 -1.28
CA ILE A 210 1.33 5.86 -2.22
C ILE A 210 1.90 6.95 -3.13
N ALA A 211 1.06 7.86 -3.64
CA ALA A 211 1.48 8.99 -4.46
C ALA A 211 2.43 9.94 -3.72
N VAL A 212 2.33 10.04 -2.38
CA VAL A 212 3.26 10.83 -1.55
C VAL A 212 4.70 10.35 -1.70
N HIS A 213 4.94 9.10 -2.07
CA HIS A 213 6.29 8.59 -2.28
C HIS A 213 6.84 8.83 -3.70
N ASP A 214 6.00 9.20 -4.67
CA ASP A 214 6.24 9.36 -6.14
C ASP A 214 6.98 8.19 -6.81
N HIS A 215 7.57 7.26 -6.05
CA HIS A 215 8.43 6.18 -6.51
C HIS A 215 8.06 4.88 -5.81
N LEU A 216 8.08 3.80 -6.57
CA LEU A 216 8.02 2.44 -6.05
C LEU A 216 9.30 2.12 -5.29
N ASP A 217 9.20 1.31 -4.22
CA ASP A 217 10.34 0.71 -3.54
C ASP A 217 10.93 -0.42 -4.40
N ALA A 218 11.50 -0.02 -5.53
CA ALA A 218 12.15 -0.84 -6.54
C ALA A 218 13.57 -0.32 -6.80
N ARG A 219 14.44 -1.18 -7.33
CA ARG A 219 15.77 -0.78 -7.80
C ARG A 219 15.95 -1.20 -9.26
N PRO A 220 16.03 -0.26 -10.22
CA PRO A 220 15.91 1.20 -10.06
C PRO A 220 14.51 1.62 -9.59
N GLN A 221 14.40 2.81 -8.99
CA GLN A 221 13.12 3.39 -8.59
C GLN A 221 12.26 3.65 -9.82
N ILE A 222 10.98 3.28 -9.75
CA ILE A 222 10.01 3.49 -10.82
C ILE A 222 9.04 4.55 -10.34
N ARG A 223 8.82 5.61 -11.12
CA ARG A 223 7.84 6.64 -10.76
C ARG A 223 6.42 6.08 -10.78
N TYR A 224 5.64 6.44 -9.79
CA TYR A 224 4.25 6.00 -9.67
C TYR A 224 3.39 6.55 -10.81
N SER A 225 3.63 7.79 -11.25
CA SER A 225 2.96 8.38 -12.42
C SER A 225 3.16 7.57 -13.71
N VAL A 226 4.34 6.96 -13.89
CA VAL A 226 4.60 6.06 -15.03
C VAL A 226 3.78 4.78 -14.89
N LEU A 227 3.66 4.23 -13.68
CA LEU A 227 2.82 3.06 -13.42
C LEU A 227 1.33 3.35 -13.68
N GLU A 228 0.82 4.51 -13.25
CA GLU A 228 -0.55 4.92 -13.53
C GLU A 228 -0.81 5.09 -15.03
N ALA A 229 0.11 5.73 -15.75
CA ALA A 229 0.00 5.88 -17.20
C ALA A 229 0.04 4.52 -17.92
N LEU A 230 0.90 3.61 -17.45
CA LEU A 230 1.02 2.26 -17.98
C LEU A 230 -0.26 1.44 -17.74
N HIS A 231 -0.83 1.52 -16.52
CA HIS A 231 -2.11 0.91 -16.18
C HIS A 231 -3.24 1.45 -17.07
N ALA A 232 -3.38 2.78 -17.17
CA ALA A 232 -4.41 3.44 -17.97
C ALA A 232 -4.37 3.00 -19.44
N LYS A 233 -3.16 2.84 -20.00
CA LYS A 233 -2.99 2.31 -21.36
C LYS A 233 -3.39 0.84 -21.46
N SER A 234 -3.04 0.02 -20.48
CA SER A 234 -3.35 -1.41 -20.48
C SER A 234 -4.84 -1.71 -20.33
N VAL A 235 -5.62 -0.83 -19.69
CA VAL A 235 -7.08 -1.00 -19.55
C VAL A 235 -7.90 -0.29 -20.64
N SER A 236 -7.25 0.49 -21.51
CA SER A 236 -7.92 1.16 -22.62
C SER A 236 -8.50 0.14 -23.59
N ILE A 237 -9.66 0.44 -24.19
CA ILE A 237 -10.32 -0.38 -25.23
C ILE A 237 -10.00 0.09 -26.66
N GLU A 238 -9.08 1.03 -26.83
CA GLU A 238 -8.71 1.56 -28.15
C GLU A 238 -8.14 0.47 -29.09
N PRO A 239 -8.33 0.60 -30.41
CA PRO A 239 -7.74 -0.33 -31.37
C PRO A 239 -6.20 -0.31 -31.36
N GLY A 240 -5.58 -1.46 -31.64
CA GLY A 240 -4.12 -1.58 -31.70
C GLY A 240 -3.46 -1.92 -30.37
N ILE A 241 -2.12 -1.88 -30.35
CA ILE A 241 -1.32 -1.98 -29.11
C ILE A 241 -1.10 -0.54 -28.61
N PRO A 242 -1.59 -0.18 -27.41
CA PRO A 242 -1.36 1.12 -26.81
C PRO A 242 0.13 1.46 -26.74
N GLN A 243 0.45 2.71 -27.04
CA GLN A 243 1.81 3.24 -26.88
C GLN A 243 1.84 4.26 -25.74
N LEU A 244 2.92 4.21 -24.95
CA LEU A 244 3.24 5.16 -23.90
C LEU A 244 4.60 5.78 -24.20
N ASP A 245 4.61 7.06 -24.52
CA ASP A 245 5.83 7.86 -24.62
C ASP A 245 6.17 8.39 -23.23
N ILE A 246 7.30 7.94 -22.67
CA ILE A 246 7.67 8.28 -21.29
C ILE A 246 7.97 9.77 -21.12
N THR A 247 8.33 10.49 -22.20
CA THR A 247 8.58 11.94 -22.17
C THR A 247 7.31 12.75 -21.93
N GLN A 248 6.15 12.17 -22.21
CA GLN A 248 4.85 12.80 -21.94
C GLN A 248 4.45 12.68 -20.46
N VAL A 249 5.00 11.70 -19.74
CA VAL A 249 4.67 11.42 -18.34
C VAL A 249 5.71 12.02 -17.39
N ILE A 250 6.98 12.04 -17.81
CA ILE A 250 8.08 12.64 -17.06
C ILE A 250 8.52 13.90 -17.81
N PRO A 251 8.04 15.10 -17.43
CA PRO A 251 8.47 16.33 -18.09
C PRO A 251 9.99 16.50 -17.95
N ASN A 252 10.67 16.86 -19.05
CA ASN A 252 12.12 17.08 -19.13
C ASN A 252 12.70 18.08 -18.10
N ASN A 253 11.85 18.79 -17.35
CA ASN A 253 12.25 19.77 -16.34
C ASN A 253 12.22 19.23 -14.90
N GLN A 254 11.93 17.94 -14.69
CA GLN A 254 11.96 17.36 -13.35
C GLN A 254 13.34 16.79 -13.01
N THR A 255 13.90 17.30 -11.91
CA THR A 255 15.16 16.86 -11.33
C THR A 255 15.10 15.37 -10.96
N GLU A 256 16.10 14.60 -11.38
CA GLU A 256 16.25 13.21 -10.93
C GLU A 256 16.71 13.20 -9.47
N MET A 257 15.90 12.58 -8.61
CA MET A 257 16.21 12.40 -7.20
C MET A 257 16.92 11.06 -7.02
N PHE A 258 18.17 11.07 -6.54
CA PHE A 258 18.87 9.86 -6.15
C PHE A 258 18.85 9.76 -4.62
N SER A 259 17.86 9.07 -4.05
CA SER A 259 17.87 8.75 -2.62
C SER A 259 18.81 7.56 -2.35
N TYR A 260 19.88 7.78 -1.59
CA TYR A 260 20.69 6.70 -1.03
C TYR A 260 20.33 6.49 0.44
N TYR A 261 20.08 5.24 0.81
CA TYR A 261 19.72 4.82 2.19
C TYR A 261 20.89 4.91 3.20
N THR A 262 21.97 5.61 2.87
CA THR A 262 23.23 5.62 3.64
C THR A 262 23.61 7.04 4.09
N GLY A 263 22.72 7.78 4.74
CA GLY A 263 23.03 9.07 5.40
C GLY A 263 23.50 10.23 4.50
N ASP A 264 23.75 9.98 3.22
CA ASP A 264 24.18 10.93 2.21
C ASP A 264 23.15 10.90 1.07
N ALA A 265 22.32 11.93 0.93
CA ALA A 265 21.47 12.10 -0.24
C ALA A 265 22.28 12.82 -1.34
N LYS A 266 22.28 12.36 -2.59
CA LYS A 266 22.88 13.15 -3.69
C LYS A 266 21.74 13.68 -4.54
N ILE A 267 21.62 15.01 -4.61
CA ILE A 267 20.60 15.68 -5.41
C ILE A 267 21.31 16.35 -6.57
N ARG A 268 21.20 15.78 -7.77
CA ARG A 268 21.76 16.38 -8.98
C ARG A 268 20.73 17.29 -9.61
N VAL A 269 20.99 18.60 -9.60
CA VAL A 269 20.09 19.61 -10.16
C VAL A 269 20.52 19.97 -11.58
N HIS A 270 19.63 19.75 -12.55
CA HIS A 270 19.85 20.14 -13.94
C HIS A 270 19.12 21.47 -14.22
N GLY A 271 19.85 22.59 -14.06
CA GLY A 271 19.33 23.94 -14.31
C GLY A 271 18.42 24.49 -13.20
N GLY A 272 18.27 25.82 -13.15
CA GLY A 272 17.41 26.55 -12.19
C GLY A 272 18.19 27.52 -11.27
N ARG A 273 17.53 28.60 -10.84
CA ARG A 273 18.11 29.60 -9.91
C ARG A 273 17.87 29.27 -8.43
N TYR A 274 16.88 28.43 -8.16
CA TYR A 274 16.40 28.15 -6.81
C TYR A 274 16.15 26.66 -6.63
N ILE A 275 16.67 26.10 -5.54
CA ILE A 275 16.36 24.75 -5.09
C ILE A 275 15.51 24.88 -3.83
N ARG A 276 14.26 24.41 -3.90
CA ARG A 276 13.41 24.20 -2.74
C ARG A 276 13.58 22.76 -2.28
N ILE A 277 14.02 22.54 -1.06
CA ILE A 277 14.14 21.17 -0.51
C ILE A 277 12.98 20.97 0.46
N LEU A 278 12.18 19.93 0.22
CA LEU A 278 11.06 19.42 1.00
C LEU A 278 11.44 18.08 1.63
N GLY A 279 11.98 18.10 2.85
CA GLY A 279 12.32 16.86 3.58
C GLY A 279 11.12 16.28 4.33
N ARG A 280 10.93 14.95 4.33
CA ARG A 280 10.02 14.26 5.28
C ARG A 280 10.82 13.29 6.15
N LEU A 281 10.86 13.56 7.44
CA LEU A 281 11.49 12.70 8.42
C LEU A 281 10.47 11.71 8.97
N SER A 282 10.75 10.41 8.89
CA SER A 282 9.98 9.39 9.61
C SER A 282 10.93 8.44 10.34
N GLY A 283 10.59 8.09 11.58
CA GLY A 283 11.38 7.17 12.40
C GLY A 283 11.02 7.24 13.88
N GLU A 284 11.15 6.11 14.57
CA GLU A 284 10.81 5.94 15.99
C GLU A 284 11.70 6.73 16.96
N PHE A 285 12.83 7.30 16.47
CA PHE A 285 13.86 7.94 17.30
C PHE A 285 13.93 9.48 17.18
N LEU A 286 12.98 10.12 16.49
CA LEU A 286 12.99 11.58 16.30
C LEU A 286 12.74 12.38 17.59
N HIS A 287 12.33 11.73 18.68
CA HIS A 287 12.01 12.40 19.94
C HIS A 287 13.21 13.06 20.65
N SER A 288 14.45 12.68 20.30
CA SER A 288 15.66 13.26 20.91
C SER A 288 16.41 14.25 20.01
N ALA A 289 16.14 14.29 18.71
CA ALA A 289 16.85 15.17 17.78
C ALA A 289 16.35 16.62 17.91
N LYS A 290 17.20 17.53 18.42
CA LYS A 290 16.87 18.97 18.52
C LYS A 290 17.32 19.77 17.31
N HIS A 291 18.35 19.29 16.61
CA HIS A 291 18.99 20.00 15.52
C HIS A 291 19.28 19.06 14.35
N MET A 292 19.04 19.55 13.15
CA MET A 292 19.50 18.93 11.90
C MET A 292 20.38 19.96 11.19
N ASN A 293 21.58 19.53 10.80
CA ASN A 293 22.49 20.37 10.01
C ASN A 293 22.66 19.74 8.64
N CYS A 294 22.27 20.46 7.60
CA CYS A 294 22.53 20.06 6.22
C CYS A 294 23.61 20.95 5.61
N THR A 295 24.62 20.37 4.98
CA THR A 295 25.60 21.08 4.17
C THR A 295 25.26 20.98 2.70
N VAL A 296 25.31 22.10 1.97
CA VAL A 296 25.11 22.13 0.51
C VAL A 296 26.42 22.54 -0.17
N GLY A 297 26.88 21.75 -1.15
CA GLY A 297 28.13 21.99 -1.89
C GLY A 297 28.07 21.56 -3.36
N ALA A 298 29.06 21.94 -4.16
CA ALA A 298 29.28 21.41 -5.51
C ALA A 298 29.99 20.04 -5.44
N ASP A 299 29.87 19.20 -6.47
CA ASP A 299 30.47 17.85 -6.51
C ASP A 299 32.01 17.89 -6.33
N ASP A 300 32.64 19.01 -6.71
CA ASP A 300 34.10 19.16 -6.80
C ASP A 300 34.72 19.81 -5.54
N GLN A 301 33.90 20.20 -4.56
CA GLN A 301 34.35 20.88 -3.34
C GLN A 301 34.27 19.93 -2.13
N GLU A 302 35.41 19.32 -1.80
CA GLU A 302 35.55 18.49 -0.59
C GLU A 302 35.78 19.30 0.68
N ARG A 303 36.07 20.60 0.55
CA ARG A 303 36.45 21.44 1.68
C ARG A 303 35.23 21.97 2.44
N PRO A 304 35.10 21.69 3.75
CA PRO A 304 33.96 22.12 4.58
C PRO A 304 33.68 23.63 4.54
N GLU A 305 34.71 24.45 4.35
CA GLU A 305 34.61 25.92 4.33
C GLU A 305 33.82 26.48 3.13
N ASP A 306 33.67 25.72 2.03
CA ASP A 306 32.93 26.16 0.85
C ASP A 306 31.46 25.70 0.85
N MET A 307 31.06 24.93 1.86
CA MET A 307 29.70 24.41 2.01
C MET A 307 28.83 25.38 2.83
N GLN A 308 27.62 25.64 2.34
CA GLN A 308 26.63 26.38 3.13
C GLN A 308 26.02 25.43 4.16
N VAL A 309 26.15 25.76 5.45
CA VAL A 309 25.48 25.03 6.54
C VAL A 309 24.08 25.60 6.71
N LEU A 310 23.07 24.77 6.53
CA LEU A 310 21.67 25.03 6.85
C LEU A 310 21.37 24.39 8.20
N ASN A 311 21.09 25.22 9.20
CA ASN A 311 20.70 24.77 10.53
C ASN A 311 19.18 24.78 10.64
N PHE A 312 18.61 23.68 11.10
CA PHE A 312 17.17 23.55 11.33
C PHE A 312 16.90 23.27 12.82
N GLU A 313 15.97 24.03 13.39
CA GLU A 313 15.54 23.91 14.79
C GLU A 313 14.07 23.46 14.84
N PHE A 314 13.82 22.31 15.47
CA PHE A 314 12.47 21.75 15.57
C PHE A 314 11.73 22.35 16.77
N THR A 315 10.71 23.18 16.51
CA THR A 315 10.09 24.00 17.57
C THR A 315 8.91 23.34 18.31
N ARG A 316 8.46 22.12 17.94
CA ARG A 316 7.41 21.41 18.69
C ARG A 316 7.39 19.90 18.41
N LEU A 317 7.46 19.10 19.48
CA LEU A 317 7.12 17.67 19.50
C LEU A 317 5.70 17.52 20.08
N ASN A 318 4.83 16.72 19.48
CA ASN A 318 3.54 16.38 20.10
C ASN A 318 3.75 15.32 21.21
N ARG A 319 2.88 15.29 22.23
CA ARG A 319 3.02 14.44 23.43
C ARG A 319 2.71 12.94 23.22
N HIS A 320 2.44 12.47 22.00
CA HIS A 320 1.82 11.17 21.76
C HIS A 320 2.67 10.15 20.98
N GLY A 321 3.98 10.37 20.82
CA GLY A 321 4.88 9.30 20.35
C GLY A 321 4.56 8.72 18.97
N LYS A 322 3.85 9.47 18.12
CA LYS A 322 3.57 9.09 16.73
C LYS A 322 4.49 9.83 15.78
N PHE A 323 4.71 9.24 14.60
CA PHE A 323 5.42 9.84 13.47
C PHE A 323 5.08 11.33 13.36
N LEU A 324 6.10 12.17 13.49
CA LEU A 324 5.96 13.61 13.34
C LEU A 324 6.35 13.96 11.92
N ASP A 325 5.37 14.42 11.16
CA ASP A 325 5.61 15.01 9.85
C ASP A 325 6.14 16.43 10.04
N TYR A 326 7.34 16.68 9.52
CA TYR A 326 7.92 18.01 9.41
C TYR A 326 8.11 18.32 7.94
N ASP A 327 7.46 19.38 7.46
CA ASP A 327 7.81 19.97 6.18
C ASP A 327 9.00 20.90 6.40
N LEU A 328 10.17 20.45 5.95
CA LEU A 328 11.32 21.34 5.85
C LEU A 328 11.15 22.17 4.58
N VAL A 329 11.09 23.49 4.68
CA VAL A 329 11.17 24.37 3.50
C VAL A 329 12.42 25.21 3.63
N THR A 330 13.39 24.98 2.76
CA THR A 330 14.56 25.85 2.62
C THR A 330 14.72 26.24 1.16
N GLU A 331 15.08 27.51 0.93
CA GLU A 331 15.37 28.06 -0.38
C GLU A 331 16.87 28.33 -0.45
N VAL A 332 17.57 27.58 -1.29
CA VAL A 332 19.01 27.75 -1.49
C VAL A 332 19.21 28.52 -2.78
N LYS A 333 19.79 29.72 -2.66
CA LYS A 333 20.13 30.59 -3.79
C LYS A 333 21.61 30.40 -4.13
N ARG A 334 21.92 29.41 -4.99
CA ARG A 334 23.29 29.21 -5.47
C ARG A 334 23.28 28.54 -6.85
N GLU A 335 23.86 29.19 -7.85
CA GLU A 335 24.15 28.55 -9.14
C GLU A 335 25.24 27.48 -8.94
N GLY A 336 25.00 26.25 -9.40
CA GLY A 336 25.99 25.16 -9.39
C GLY A 336 26.04 24.26 -8.14
N ALA A 337 25.04 24.33 -7.25
CA ALA A 337 24.95 23.41 -6.11
C ALA A 337 24.39 22.03 -6.54
N ASN A 338 25.21 20.98 -6.44
CA ASN A 338 24.89 19.62 -6.91
C ASN A 338 24.92 18.55 -5.80
N ARG A 339 25.13 18.93 -4.53
CA ARG A 339 25.23 17.99 -3.40
C ARG A 339 24.62 18.56 -2.12
N LEU A 340 23.81 17.75 -1.44
CA LEU A 340 23.24 18.03 -0.10
C LEU A 340 23.68 16.92 0.86
N LYS A 341 24.27 17.24 2.00
CA LYS A 341 24.60 16.25 3.03
C LYS A 341 23.96 16.64 4.35
N CYS A 342 23.05 15.82 4.87
CA CYS A 342 22.36 16.11 6.13
C CYS A 342 22.87 15.21 7.25
N ASN A 343 23.36 15.82 8.34
CA ASN A 343 23.74 15.14 9.57
C ASN A 343 22.72 15.44 10.67
N PHE A 344 22.31 14.41 11.41
CA PHE A 344 21.43 14.54 12.57
C PHE A 344 22.25 14.52 13.86
N TYR A 345 21.96 15.44 14.77
CA TYR A 345 22.63 15.51 16.07
C TYR A 345 21.60 15.36 17.20
N GLY A 346 21.77 14.31 18.01
CA GLY A 346 21.05 14.11 19.27
C GLY A 346 21.91 14.55 20.47
N PRO A 347 21.30 14.86 21.63
CA PRO A 347 22.01 15.17 22.87
C PRO A 347 22.56 13.88 23.49
N GLY A 348 23.60 13.29 22.89
CA GLY A 348 24.28 12.13 23.45
C GLY A 348 25.35 11.56 22.51
N PRO A 349 26.46 11.03 23.04
CA PRO A 349 27.57 10.52 22.23
C PRO A 349 27.25 9.24 21.44
N ASP A 350 26.15 8.54 21.73
CA ASP A 350 25.87 7.18 21.21
C ASP A 350 24.62 7.05 20.31
N GLN A 351 24.03 8.13 19.80
CA GLN A 351 22.82 8.05 18.94
C GLN A 351 23.08 8.49 17.49
N LYS A 352 23.76 7.63 16.70
CA LYS A 352 23.81 7.73 15.22
C LYS A 352 22.73 6.86 14.56
N LEU A 353 21.44 7.09 14.80
CA LEU A 353 20.40 6.26 14.14
C LEU A 353 19.09 7.00 13.75
N ALA A 354 19.09 8.32 13.65
CA ALA A 354 18.01 8.98 12.89
C ALA A 354 18.27 8.73 11.39
N ARG A 355 17.39 7.96 10.74
CA ARG A 355 17.43 7.76 9.30
C ARG A 355 16.56 8.83 8.63
N LEU A 356 17.12 9.54 7.66
CA LEU A 356 16.33 10.33 6.73
C LEU A 356 15.47 9.35 5.94
N ALA A 357 14.16 9.32 6.20
CA ALA A 357 13.26 8.43 5.48
C ALA A 357 13.06 8.91 4.04
N TYR A 358 12.96 10.22 3.84
CA TYR A 358 12.70 10.81 2.53
C TYR A 358 13.13 12.29 2.48
N ALA A 359 13.69 12.73 1.35
CA ALA A 359 13.84 14.15 1.06
C ALA A 359 13.53 14.43 -0.41
N HIS A 360 12.49 15.21 -0.65
CA HIS A 360 12.12 15.74 -1.95
C HIS A 360 12.84 17.06 -2.20
N ALA A 361 13.26 17.34 -3.42
CA ALA A 361 13.75 18.65 -3.82
C ALA A 361 13.05 19.09 -5.10
N THR A 362 12.49 20.28 -5.08
CA THR A 362 11.80 20.93 -6.19
C THR A 362 12.62 22.12 -6.65
N VAL A 363 13.02 22.14 -7.91
CA VAL A 363 13.62 23.33 -8.50
C VAL A 363 12.51 24.31 -8.86
N ILE A 364 12.62 25.54 -8.35
CA ILE A 364 11.70 26.62 -8.72
C ILE A 364 12.39 27.43 -9.83
N TYR A 365 11.81 27.40 -11.02
CA TYR A 365 12.16 28.32 -12.09
C TYR A 365 11.30 29.58 -11.96
N PRO A 366 11.84 30.78 -12.22
CA PRO A 366 11.04 32.00 -12.34
C PRO A 366 10.10 31.95 -13.55
#